data_AF-A0A9D2X4Q2-F1
#
_entry.id   AF-A0A9D2X4Q2-F1
#
_cell.length_a   1.000
_cell.length_b   1.000
_cell.length_c   1.000
_cell.angle_alpha   90.00
_cell.angle_beta   90.00
_cell.angle_gamma   90.00
#
_symmetry.space_group_name_H-M   'P 1'
#
loop_
_entity.id
_entity.type
_entity.pdbx_description
1 polymer ?
#
loop_
_entity_poly.entity_id
_entity_poly.type
_entity_poly.pdbx_seq_one_letter_code
_entity_poly.pdbx_strand_id
1 'polypeptide(L)'
;MSSPITELYNSFRKEVKTQIPPIEPDLAIKIMRIQRKLEKISPTRSKPHVNLYVKYKEGIEYQEKVDRIRDKYPIQASVSRWNDGIILSGLMSIDNVQTICSDPDITEVNGEANSRHN
;
A
#
# COMPACT_ATOMS: atom_id res chain seq x y z
N MET A 1 31.58 -8.43 3.03
CA MET A 1 30.62 -9.47 2.58
C MET A 1 29.31 -9.24 3.30
N SER A 2 28.17 -9.41 2.63
CA SER A 2 26.85 -9.32 3.25
C SER A 2 26.59 -10.56 4.12
N SER A 3 25.82 -10.45 5.20
CA SER A 3 25.41 -11.62 5.98
C SER A 3 24.42 -12.47 5.16
N PRO A 4 24.40 -13.81 5.29
CA PRO A 4 23.40 -14.67 4.63
C PRO A 4 21.96 -14.22 4.88
N ILE A 5 21.67 -13.69 6.08
CA ILE A 5 20.35 -13.15 6.42
C ILE A 5 20.01 -11.90 5.60
N THR A 6 20.99 -11.03 5.38
CA THR A 6 20.81 -9.82 4.57
C THR A 6 20.56 -10.17 3.10
N GLU A 7 21.23 -11.20 2.58
CA GLU A 7 21.01 -11.68 1.21
C GLU A 7 19.61 -12.28 1.02
N LEU A 8 19.15 -13.07 1.99
CA LEU A 8 17.79 -13.60 2.00
C LEU A 8 16.75 -12.47 2.05
N TYR A 9 16.96 -11.48 2.92
CA TYR A 9 16.08 -10.32 3.01
C TYR A 9 15.99 -9.53 1.70
N ASN A 10 17.13 -9.28 1.06
CA ASN A 10 17.17 -8.56 -0.21
C ASN A 10 16.48 -9.34 -1.34
N SER A 11 16.65 -10.67 -1.37
CA SER A 11 16.00 -11.54 -2.35
C SER A 11 14.48 -11.51 -2.16
N PHE A 12 14.01 -11.64 -0.92
CA PHE A 12 12.60 -11.55 -0.59
C PHE A 12 11.99 -10.19 -0.99
N ARG A 13 12.66 -9.06 -0.70
CA ARG A 13 12.20 -7.73 -1.11
C ARG A 13 12.08 -7.60 -2.64
N LYS A 14 13.04 -8.18 -3.37
CA LYS A 14 13.00 -8.19 -4.84
C LYS A 14 11.81 -8.98 -5.36
N GLU A 15 11.53 -10.15 -4.79
CA GLU A 15 10.35 -10.94 -5.15
C GLU A 15 9.05 -10.18 -4.87
N VAL A 16 8.94 -9.52 -3.71
CA VAL A 16 7.78 -8.66 -3.38
C VAL A 16 7.61 -7.55 -4.43
N LYS A 17 8.71 -6.89 -4.82
CA LYS A 17 8.67 -5.85 -5.88
C LYS A 17 8.19 -6.42 -7.21
N THR A 18 8.56 -7.65 -7.56
CA THR A 18 8.07 -8.29 -8.80
C THR A 18 6.58 -8.58 -8.75
N GLN A 19 6.02 -8.95 -7.59
CA GLN A 19 4.60 -9.25 -7.44
C GLN A 19 3.71 -7.99 -7.41
N ILE A 20 4.22 -6.89 -6.86
CA ILE A 20 3.51 -5.60 -6.78
C ILE A 20 4.44 -4.49 -7.30
N PRO A 21 4.64 -4.37 -8.62
CA PRO A 21 5.66 -3.49 -9.20
C PRO A 21 5.67 -2.03 -8.72
N PRO A 22 4.53 -1.34 -8.53
CA PRO A 22 4.60 0.07 -8.15
C PRO A 22 4.90 0.28 -6.66
N ILE A 23 4.72 -0.73 -5.79
CA ILE A 23 4.85 -0.54 -4.34
C ILE A 23 6.30 -0.54 -3.86
N GLU A 24 6.57 0.26 -2.85
CA GLU A 24 7.78 0.17 -2.02
C GLU A 24 7.74 -1.18 -1.23
N PRO A 25 8.73 -2.08 -1.41
CA PRO A 25 8.64 -3.43 -0.83
C PRO A 25 8.52 -3.45 0.69
N ASP A 26 9.19 -2.53 1.40
CA ASP A 26 9.15 -2.52 2.86
C ASP A 26 7.77 -2.13 3.38
N LEU A 27 7.05 -1.25 2.69
CA LEU A 27 5.64 -0.96 2.95
C LEU A 27 4.76 -2.22 2.83
N ALA A 28 4.86 -2.96 1.73
CA ALA A 28 4.08 -4.20 1.53
C ALA A 28 4.33 -5.22 2.65
N ILE A 29 5.61 -5.44 2.97
CA ILE A 29 6.04 -6.34 4.05
C ILE A 29 5.51 -5.85 5.40
N LYS A 30 5.56 -4.54 5.67
CA LYS A 30 5.06 -3.94 6.92
C LYS A 30 3.55 -4.12 7.08
N ILE A 31 2.77 -3.88 6.03
CA ILE A 31 1.31 -4.11 6.01
C ILE A 31 1.02 -5.58 6.35
N MET A 32 1.64 -6.51 5.63
CA MET A 32 1.41 -7.94 5.83
C MET A 32 1.82 -8.40 7.24
N ARG A 33 2.94 -7.88 7.76
CA ARG A 33 3.40 -8.18 9.14
C ARG A 33 2.40 -7.69 10.17
N ILE A 34 1.84 -6.50 10.02
CA ILE A 34 0.84 -5.95 10.95
C ILE A 34 -0.46 -6.73 10.85
N GLN A 35 -0.93 -7.00 9.64
CA GLN A 35 -2.13 -7.82 9.40
C GLN A 35 -2.04 -9.18 10.12
N ARG A 36 -0.92 -9.91 9.93
CA ARG A 36 -0.68 -11.19 10.64
C ARG A 36 -0.67 -11.07 12.16
N LYS A 37 -0.23 -9.93 12.71
CA LYS A 37 -0.28 -9.67 14.16
C LYS A 37 -1.70 -9.43 14.62
N LEU A 38 -2.46 -8.62 13.89
CA LEU A 38 -3.86 -8.31 14.20
C LEU A 38 -4.74 -9.56 14.11
N GLU A 39 -4.55 -10.41 13.10
CA GLU A 39 -5.27 -11.69 12.96
C GLU A 39 -5.08 -12.62 14.17
N LYS A 40 -3.91 -12.59 14.81
CA LYS A 40 -3.64 -13.35 16.05
C LYS A 40 -4.33 -12.76 17.28
N ILE A 41 -4.53 -11.45 17.33
CA ILE A 41 -5.14 -10.74 18.47
C ILE A 41 -6.67 -10.77 18.35
N SER A 42 -7.18 -10.49 17.16
CA SER A 42 -8.60 -10.37 16.88
C SER A 42 -8.87 -10.71 15.41
N PRO A 43 -9.37 -11.92 15.11
CA PRO A 43 -9.71 -12.33 13.74
C PRO A 43 -10.72 -11.40 13.05
N THR A 44 -11.55 -10.70 13.82
CA THR A 44 -12.57 -9.77 13.33
C THR A 44 -12.04 -8.36 13.06
N ARG A 45 -10.81 -8.03 13.49
CA ARG A 45 -10.13 -6.74 13.26
C ARG A 45 -8.73 -6.93 12.69
N SER A 46 -8.65 -7.66 11.58
CA SER A 46 -7.38 -8.04 10.93
C SER A 46 -6.74 -6.96 10.06
N LYS A 47 -7.48 -5.92 9.67
CA LYS A 47 -6.97 -4.91 8.73
C LYS A 47 -6.14 -3.83 9.43
N PRO A 48 -4.88 -3.60 9.02
CA PRO A 48 -4.10 -2.46 9.51
C PRO A 48 -4.67 -1.13 9.01
N HIS A 49 -4.37 -0.05 9.71
CA HIS A 49 -4.57 1.30 9.18
C HIS A 49 -3.38 1.64 8.29
N VAL A 50 -3.65 2.05 7.07
CA VAL A 50 -2.64 2.30 6.03
C VAL A 50 -2.87 3.68 5.43
N ASN A 51 -1.79 4.44 5.28
CA ASN A 51 -1.73 5.70 4.55
C ASN A 51 -0.87 5.47 3.30
N LEU A 52 -1.45 5.61 2.12
CA LEU A 52 -0.73 5.49 0.85
C LEU A 52 -0.63 6.85 0.18
N TYR A 53 0.54 7.13 -0.36
CA TYR A 53 0.71 8.09 -1.43
C TYR A 53 0.92 7.33 -2.73
N VAL A 54 0.02 7.57 -3.69
CA VAL A 54 -0.05 6.86 -4.96
C VAL A 54 0.23 7.86 -6.06
N LYS A 55 1.40 7.72 -6.68
CA LYS A 55 1.83 8.56 -7.79
C LYS A 55 1.35 7.96 -9.11
N TYR A 56 0.85 8.81 -9.99
CA TYR A 56 0.36 8.42 -11.30
C TYR A 56 1.27 8.93 -12.42
N LYS A 57 1.04 8.46 -13.64
CA LYS A 57 1.60 9.05 -14.86
C LYS A 57 1.09 10.49 -15.04
N GLU A 58 1.84 11.28 -15.80
CA GLU A 58 1.41 12.62 -16.20
C GLU A 58 0.16 12.57 -17.09
N GLY A 59 -0.67 13.62 -17.03
CA GLY A 59 -1.89 13.75 -17.84
C GLY A 59 -3.09 12.95 -17.34
N ILE A 60 -2.97 12.26 -16.19
CA ILE A 60 -4.08 11.55 -15.55
C ILE A 60 -4.99 12.54 -14.81
N GLU A 61 -6.29 12.37 -14.97
CA GLU A 61 -7.29 13.05 -14.15
C GLU A 61 -7.33 12.36 -12.76
N TYR A 62 -6.82 13.04 -11.72
CA TYR A 62 -6.72 12.47 -10.38
C TYR A 62 -8.03 12.46 -9.60
N GLN A 63 -8.94 13.38 -9.85
CA GLN A 63 -10.24 13.43 -9.21
C GLN A 63 -11.10 12.21 -9.60
N GLU A 64 -11.09 11.80 -10.86
CA GLU A 64 -11.71 10.57 -11.35
C GLU A 64 -11.13 9.33 -10.65
N LYS A 65 -9.82 9.31 -10.41
CA LYS A 65 -9.16 8.22 -9.64
C LYS A 65 -9.63 8.23 -8.18
N VAL A 66 -9.73 9.40 -7.55
CA VAL A 66 -10.27 9.56 -6.18
C VAL A 66 -11.70 9.03 -6.10
N ASP A 67 -12.56 9.44 -7.02
CA ASP A 67 -13.98 9.07 -7.01
C ASP A 67 -14.16 7.56 -7.22
N ARG A 68 -13.44 6.99 -8.20
CA ARG A 68 -13.43 5.54 -8.45
C ARG A 68 -12.98 4.73 -7.23
N ILE A 69 -12.03 5.23 -6.45
CA ILE A 69 -11.55 4.54 -5.24
C ILE A 69 -12.59 4.63 -4.12
N ARG A 70 -13.20 5.80 -3.92
CA ARG A 70 -14.25 5.99 -2.91
C ARG A 70 -15.48 5.13 -3.17
N ASP A 71 -15.81 4.89 -4.44
CA ASP A 71 -16.91 4.00 -4.82
C ASP A 71 -16.64 2.53 -4.48
N LYS A 72 -15.36 2.11 -4.48
CA LYS A 72 -14.97 0.71 -4.29
C LYS A 72 -14.58 0.38 -2.85
N TYR A 73 -14.04 1.35 -2.13
CA TYR A 73 -13.41 1.12 -0.84
C TYR A 73 -13.92 2.12 0.20
N PRO A 74 -14.27 1.68 1.42
CA PRO A 74 -14.66 2.57 2.51
C PRO A 74 -13.41 3.21 3.15
N ILE A 75 -12.65 3.96 2.35
CA ILE A 75 -11.43 4.65 2.75
C ILE A 75 -11.49 6.12 2.37
N GLN A 76 -10.69 6.94 3.05
CA GLN A 76 -10.49 8.33 2.65
C GLN A 76 -9.57 8.34 1.42
N ALA A 77 -9.91 9.18 0.45
CA ALA A 77 -9.10 9.44 -0.73
C ALA A 77 -9.10 10.94 -1.02
N SER A 78 -7.99 11.52 -1.46
CA SER A 78 -7.91 12.92 -1.88
C SER A 78 -6.80 13.11 -2.90
N VAL A 79 -6.89 14.15 -3.72
CA VAL A 79 -5.78 14.54 -4.60
C VAL A 79 -4.58 14.99 -3.75
N SER A 80 -3.37 14.62 -4.17
CA SER A 80 -2.10 15.06 -3.57
C SER A 80 -1.97 16.58 -3.68
N ARG A 81 -1.44 17.23 -2.64
CA ARG A 81 -1.12 18.67 -2.68
C ARG A 81 -0.11 19.04 -3.78
N TRP A 82 0.65 18.07 -4.26
CA TRP A 82 1.66 18.25 -5.30
C TRP A 82 1.11 18.05 -6.71
N ASN A 83 -0.18 17.70 -6.83
CA ASN A 83 -0.86 17.44 -8.09
C ASN A 83 -0.14 16.42 -8.99
N ASP A 84 0.36 15.35 -8.37
CA ASP A 84 1.10 14.26 -9.00
C ASP A 84 0.54 12.87 -8.66
N GLY A 85 -0.63 12.85 -8.02
CA GLY A 85 -1.30 11.63 -7.62
C GLY A 85 -2.33 11.84 -6.53
N ILE A 86 -2.54 10.81 -5.71
CA ILE A 86 -3.59 10.79 -4.68
C ILE A 86 -3.05 10.27 -3.34
N ILE A 87 -3.74 10.63 -2.27
CA ILE A 87 -3.53 10.13 -0.91
C ILE A 87 -4.71 9.24 -0.54
N LEU A 88 -4.43 8.05 -0.02
CA LEU A 88 -5.42 7.10 0.48
C LEU A 88 -5.19 6.83 1.95
N SER A 89 -6.23 6.82 2.78
CA SER A 89 -6.14 6.51 4.20
C SER A 89 -7.30 5.67 4.70
N GLY A 90 -7.02 4.55 5.35
CA GLY A 90 -8.06 3.72 5.94
C GLY A 90 -7.60 2.31 6.30
N LEU A 91 -8.57 1.45 6.63
CA LEU A 91 -8.32 0.04 6.93
C LEU A 91 -8.13 -0.75 5.64
N MET A 92 -6.91 -1.22 5.37
CA MET A 92 -6.58 -1.92 4.12
C MET A 92 -5.75 -3.17 4.40
N SER A 93 -6.18 -4.33 3.87
CA SER A 93 -5.33 -5.52 3.82
C SER A 93 -4.29 -5.40 2.71
N ILE A 94 -3.30 -6.29 2.69
CA ILE A 94 -2.34 -6.34 1.58
C ILE A 94 -3.04 -6.58 0.24
N ASP A 95 -4.12 -7.38 0.21
CA ASP A 95 -4.89 -7.64 -1.02
C ASP A 95 -5.62 -6.38 -1.53
N ASN A 96 -6.12 -5.54 -0.61
CA ASN A 96 -6.70 -4.25 -0.98
C ASN A 96 -5.64 -3.36 -1.64
N VAL A 97 -4.45 -3.29 -1.04
CA VAL A 97 -3.33 -2.51 -1.59
C VAL A 97 -2.84 -3.07 -2.92
N GLN A 98 -2.75 -4.39 -3.08
CA GLN A 98 -2.38 -5.03 -4.34
C GLN A 98 -3.39 -4.70 -5.45
N THR A 99 -4.69 -4.71 -5.13
CA THR A 99 -5.75 -4.36 -6.09
C THR A 99 -5.69 -2.88 -6.48
N ILE A 100 -5.33 -1.98 -5.56
CA ILE A 100 -5.08 -0.58 -5.90
C ILE A 100 -3.86 -0.47 -6.84
N CYS A 101 -2.78 -1.19 -6.53
CA CYS A 101 -1.55 -1.21 -7.31
C CYS A 101 -1.68 -1.84 -8.71
N SER A 102 -2.82 -2.48 -9.04
CA SER A 102 -3.04 -3.03 -10.38
C SER A 102 -3.52 -1.98 -11.39
N ASP A 103 -3.78 -0.74 -10.96
CA ASP A 103 -4.07 0.35 -11.89
C ASP A 103 -2.81 0.63 -12.75
N PRO A 104 -2.89 0.49 -14.09
CA PRO A 104 -1.73 0.58 -14.97
C PRO A 104 -1.15 2.00 -15.06
N ASP A 105 -1.87 3.01 -14.58
CA ASP A 105 -1.42 4.40 -14.58
C ASP A 105 -0.60 4.77 -13.35
N ILE A 106 -0.52 3.89 -12.36
CA ILE A 106 0.31 4.09 -11.17
C ILE A 106 1.77 3.86 -11.53
N THR A 107 2.63 4.80 -11.11
CA THR A 107 4.09 4.72 -11.28
C THR A 107 4.79 4.34 -9.99
N GLU A 108 4.25 4.77 -8.84
CA GLU A 108 4.85 4.53 -7.53
C GLU A 108 3.79 4.52 -6.43
N VAL A 109 3.96 3.65 -5.44
CA VAL A 109 3.18 3.64 -4.20
C VAL A 109 4.12 3.55 -3.01
N ASN A 110 4.03 4.54 -2.12
CA ASN A 110 4.73 4.55 -0.84
C ASN A 110 3.80 5.01 0.29
N GLY A 111 4.29 5.07 1.52
CA GLY A 111 3.49 5.50 2.67
C GLY A 111 3.78 4.72 3.94
N GLU A 112 2.76 4.57 4.79
CA GLU A 112 2.90 4.03 6.13
C GLU A 112 1.75 3.09 6.52
N ALA A 113 2.04 2.18 7.44
CA ALA A 113 1.06 1.28 8.04
C ALA A 113 1.26 1.18 9.54
N ASN A 114 0.17 1.10 10.31
CA ASN A 114 0.18 0.93 11.75
C ASN A 114 -0.90 -0.06 12.22
N SER A 115 -0.61 -0.74 13.34
CA SER A 115 -1.63 -1.47 14.10
C SER A 115 -2.46 -0.42 14.81
N ARG A 116 -3.74 -0.34 14.51
CA ARG A 116 -4.66 0.66 15.06
C ARG A 116 -4.89 0.41 16.56
N HIS A 117 -3.90 0.77 17.37
CA HIS A 117 -3.95 0.86 18.82
C HIS A 117 -3.34 2.22 19.16
N ASN A 118 -4.22 3.20 19.36
CA ASN A 118 -3.90 4.30 20.25
C ASN A 118 -3.79 3.73 21.67
#